data_AF-A0A093ZTM0-F1
#
_entry.id   AF-A0A093ZTM0-F1
#
_cell.length_a   1.000
_cell.length_b   1.000
_cell.length_c   1.000
_cell.angle_alpha   90.00
_cell.angle_beta   90.00
_cell.angle_gamma   90.00
#
_symmetry.space_group_name_H-M   'P 1'
#
loop_
_entity.id
_entity.type
_entity.pdbx_description
1 polymer ?
#
loop_
_entity_poly.entity_id
_entity_poly.type
_entity_poly.pdbx_seq_one_letter_code
_entity_poly.pdbx_strand_id
1 'polypeptide(L)'
;MSTFDGFVDYDKANFFQAAHDKAAKEGAKNFVVDFGSRGSRIASDVKPDGFKTLMTDDGAPRIKEAPTRWINVWAPNSQPEVVNAIGFRYGFSTRLMALLLTAPPADSSEAPVENCTTEKGFDSPSLPDVEQAIPTRFSRLSSTLEDAKRNPRNFFNIAANFPSYQSIDIGPKCANWMHPIERNSGIEPERLWSWLVLCDDATVISFHEDPRPKGVDSKYIKTVRRHTLSVLSQLSKVGLDAADGVELISLRKHPEDQNTVELTGVEGASNLFYYLFDDWTATYTLLRVLQGNLEKLRAKIMAGLDQDQPDALAKEIIPKLYEVGKLLRSNQHLFGGYENLIFRILQYGEDGVSSRARRGENVLVAQTACHRFERLRDNIKFLVLNYVDEAIGEIDGLHTTYFNITTQKDSMATAKLTSNATLLSKLGVLFLPVSLMTSYFSVQIEELEGVYTAKTYWIAFAVVMVLSFFAIFMFSRVLVGAGTAVARRVNKVVGHVGAHL
;
A
#
# COMPACT_ATOMS: atom_id res chain seq x y z
N MET A 1 -40.89 10.80 -32.01
CA MET A 1 -39.82 10.48 -31.04
C MET A 1 -39.29 11.77 -30.47
N SER A 2 -39.12 11.87 -29.15
CA SER A 2 -38.51 13.05 -28.52
C SER A 2 -37.01 13.04 -28.84
N THR A 3 -36.48 14.14 -29.38
CA THR A 3 -35.04 14.34 -29.58
C THR A 3 -34.40 14.84 -28.30
N PHE A 4 -33.22 14.34 -27.95
CA PHE A 4 -32.47 14.84 -26.79
C PHE A 4 -31.89 16.24 -27.07
N ASP A 5 -32.41 17.26 -26.38
CA ASP A 5 -32.03 18.68 -26.56
C ASP A 5 -31.11 19.21 -25.44
N GLY A 6 -30.35 18.32 -24.78
CA GLY A 6 -29.53 18.67 -23.61
C GLY A 6 -28.10 19.09 -23.92
N PHE A 7 -27.65 19.00 -25.17
CA PHE A 7 -26.25 19.25 -25.54
C PHE A 7 -25.98 20.73 -25.81
N VAL A 8 -24.91 21.24 -25.21
CA VAL A 8 -24.33 22.56 -25.52
C VAL A 8 -22.96 22.42 -26.15
N ASP A 9 -22.56 23.41 -26.94
CA ASP A 9 -21.24 23.45 -27.59
C ASP A 9 -20.12 23.62 -26.55
N TYR A 10 -19.30 22.59 -26.38
CA TYR A 10 -18.25 22.55 -25.36
C TYR A 10 -16.98 23.28 -25.77
N ASP A 11 -16.85 23.67 -27.04
CA ASP A 11 -15.72 24.47 -27.54
C ASP A 11 -15.85 25.96 -27.21
N LYS A 12 -17.01 26.39 -26.69
CA LYS A 12 -17.22 27.78 -26.26
C LYS A 12 -16.80 27.96 -24.80
N ALA A 13 -15.95 28.97 -24.53
CA ALA A 13 -15.41 29.27 -23.20
C ALA A 13 -16.47 29.35 -22.08
N ASN A 14 -17.62 29.97 -22.34
CA ASN A 14 -18.70 30.08 -21.35
C ASN A 14 -19.28 28.71 -20.95
N PHE A 15 -19.51 27.83 -21.93
CA PHE A 15 -20.04 26.49 -21.68
C PHE A 15 -18.97 25.54 -21.15
N PHE A 16 -17.72 25.71 -21.57
CA PHE A 16 -16.56 25.01 -21.02
C PHE A 16 -16.44 25.21 -19.51
N GLN A 17 -16.36 26.46 -19.06
CA GLN A 17 -16.21 26.78 -17.64
C GLN A 17 -17.42 26.29 -16.84
N ALA A 18 -18.64 26.53 -17.33
CA ALA A 18 -19.86 26.12 -16.65
C ALA A 18 -19.98 24.59 -16.51
N ALA A 19 -19.60 23.85 -17.54
CA ALA A 19 -19.59 22.38 -17.52
C ALA A 19 -18.53 21.83 -16.56
N HIS A 20 -17.32 22.39 -16.59
CA HIS A 20 -16.23 21.99 -15.71
C HIS A 20 -16.56 22.29 -14.24
N ASP A 21 -17.06 23.48 -13.94
CA ASP A 21 -17.48 23.87 -12.59
C ASP A 21 -18.64 23.02 -12.07
N LYS A 22 -19.58 22.62 -12.95
CA LYS A 22 -20.64 21.67 -12.58
C LYS A 22 -20.07 20.30 -12.27
N ALA A 23 -19.21 19.75 -13.12
CA ALA A 23 -18.60 18.43 -12.93
C ALA A 23 -17.74 18.36 -11.65
N ALA A 24 -17.14 19.46 -11.22
CA ALA A 24 -16.32 19.53 -10.01
C ALA A 24 -17.13 19.63 -8.69
N LYS A 25 -18.43 19.95 -8.74
CA LYS A 25 -19.27 20.11 -7.54
C LYS A 25 -19.60 18.77 -6.89
N GLU A 26 -19.64 18.74 -5.56
CA GLU A 26 -20.04 17.55 -4.79
C GLU A 26 -21.38 16.94 -5.24
N GLY A 27 -22.37 17.79 -5.55
CA GLY A 27 -23.69 17.37 -6.01
C GLY A 27 -23.78 16.94 -7.48
N ALA A 28 -22.69 16.97 -8.25
CA ALA A 28 -22.71 16.55 -9.65
C ALA A 28 -23.05 15.06 -9.77
N LYS A 29 -23.93 14.73 -10.71
CA LYS A 29 -24.45 13.38 -10.89
C LYS A 29 -23.81 12.67 -12.07
N ASN A 30 -23.82 13.28 -13.24
CA ASN A 30 -23.33 12.66 -14.46
C ASN A 30 -23.06 13.72 -15.54
N PHE A 31 -22.35 13.33 -16.58
CA PHE A 31 -22.28 14.12 -17.81
C PHE A 31 -22.10 13.21 -19.02
N VAL A 32 -22.46 13.74 -20.19
CA VAL A 32 -22.27 13.10 -21.49
C VAL A 32 -21.55 14.07 -22.41
N VAL A 33 -20.41 13.67 -22.95
CA VAL A 33 -19.62 14.45 -23.91
C VAL A 33 -19.54 13.70 -25.22
N ASP A 34 -19.89 14.37 -26.32
CA ASP A 34 -19.51 13.92 -27.64
C ASP A 34 -18.31 14.75 -28.08
N PHE A 35 -17.25 14.11 -28.57
CA PHE A 35 -16.06 14.82 -29.06
C PHE A 35 -15.46 14.16 -30.30
N GLY A 36 -14.67 14.96 -31.03
CA GLY A 36 -13.85 14.54 -32.14
C GLY A 36 -12.78 15.59 -32.43
N SER A 37 -12.06 15.46 -33.55
CA SER A 37 -11.00 16.42 -33.89
C SER A 37 -11.54 17.85 -34.02
N ARG A 38 -12.74 18.02 -34.60
CA ARG A 38 -13.20 19.33 -35.08
C ARG A 38 -14.21 20.01 -34.16
N GLY A 39 -14.97 19.24 -33.39
CA GLY A 39 -16.01 19.76 -32.50
C GLY A 39 -16.18 18.92 -31.23
N SER A 40 -16.74 19.55 -30.20
CA SER A 40 -17.20 18.86 -29.00
C SER A 40 -18.49 19.49 -28.45
N ARG A 41 -19.35 18.66 -27.87
CA ARG A 41 -20.57 19.10 -27.17
C ARG A 41 -20.74 18.32 -25.88
N ILE A 42 -21.34 18.94 -24.87
CA ILE A 42 -21.53 18.35 -23.54
C ILE A 42 -22.96 18.55 -23.05
N ALA A 43 -23.47 17.57 -22.32
CA ALA A 43 -24.66 17.67 -21.47
C ALA A 43 -24.27 17.32 -20.02
N SER A 44 -24.65 18.15 -19.06
CA SER A 44 -24.35 17.95 -17.63
C SER A 44 -25.62 17.63 -16.84
N ASP A 45 -25.52 16.74 -15.85
CA ASP A 45 -26.61 16.30 -14.97
C ASP A 45 -27.86 15.85 -15.74
N VAL A 46 -27.67 14.94 -16.69
CA VAL A 46 -28.73 14.37 -17.51
C VAL A 46 -29.68 13.57 -16.63
N LYS A 47 -30.98 13.85 -16.78
CA LYS A 47 -32.06 13.16 -16.04
C LYS A 47 -32.28 11.73 -16.55
N PRO A 48 -32.88 10.83 -15.75
CA PRO A 48 -33.15 9.46 -16.16
C PRO A 48 -33.90 9.31 -17.49
N ASP A 49 -34.92 10.14 -17.76
CA ASP A 49 -35.65 10.11 -19.03
C ASP A 49 -34.80 10.55 -20.22
N GLY A 50 -33.85 11.46 -19.98
CA GLY A 50 -32.83 11.84 -20.95
C GLY A 50 -31.94 10.65 -21.32
N PHE A 51 -31.55 9.83 -20.34
CA PHE A 51 -30.81 8.59 -20.60
C PHE A 51 -31.64 7.56 -21.38
N LYS A 52 -32.93 7.36 -21.06
CA LYS A 52 -33.79 6.47 -21.86
C LYS A 52 -33.83 6.89 -23.33
N THR A 53 -33.87 8.20 -23.58
CA THR A 53 -33.81 8.77 -24.93
C THR A 53 -32.41 8.59 -25.54
N LEU A 54 -31.35 8.86 -24.79
CA LEU A 54 -29.95 8.71 -25.23
C LEU A 54 -29.59 7.27 -25.64
N MET A 55 -30.18 6.28 -24.96
CA MET A 55 -29.97 4.85 -25.23
C MET A 55 -30.80 4.31 -26.40
N THR A 56 -31.68 5.12 -26.98
CA THR A 56 -32.42 4.78 -28.20
C THR A 56 -31.59 5.19 -29.43
N ASP A 57 -31.54 4.35 -30.47
CA ASP A 57 -30.68 4.57 -31.64
C ASP A 57 -30.86 5.94 -32.31
N ASP A 58 -32.10 6.44 -32.37
CA ASP A 58 -32.43 7.73 -32.99
C ASP A 58 -32.57 8.89 -31.99
N GLY A 59 -32.45 8.65 -30.68
CA GLY A 59 -32.80 9.63 -29.66
C GLY A 59 -31.79 10.77 -29.52
N ALA A 60 -30.52 10.52 -29.84
CA ALA A 60 -29.43 11.49 -29.73
C ALA A 60 -28.26 11.13 -30.68
N PRO A 61 -28.44 11.29 -32.01
CA PRO A 61 -27.41 10.91 -32.97
C PRO A 61 -26.14 11.74 -32.76
N ARG A 62 -24.98 11.09 -32.87
CA ARG A 62 -23.67 11.76 -32.82
C ARG A 62 -23.50 12.66 -34.05
N ILE A 63 -22.87 13.82 -33.88
CA ILE A 63 -22.54 14.70 -35.00
C ILE A 63 -21.27 14.19 -35.68
N LYS A 64 -21.12 14.47 -36.99
CA LYS A 64 -19.96 14.01 -37.76
C LYS A 64 -18.64 14.52 -37.19
N GLU A 65 -18.63 15.75 -36.67
CA GLU A 65 -17.43 16.35 -36.06
C GLU A 65 -17.07 15.76 -34.69
N ALA A 66 -17.97 14.98 -34.07
CA ALA A 66 -17.84 14.41 -32.74
C ALA A 66 -18.34 12.95 -32.68
N PRO A 67 -17.60 12.01 -33.29
CA PRO A 67 -18.04 10.62 -33.44
C PRO A 67 -17.87 9.78 -32.17
N THR A 68 -17.10 10.22 -31.18
CA THR A 68 -16.87 9.49 -29.93
C THR A 68 -17.76 10.04 -28.82
N ARG A 69 -18.36 9.15 -28.02
CA ARG A 69 -19.16 9.53 -26.85
C ARG A 69 -18.51 9.07 -25.56
N TRP A 70 -18.52 9.93 -24.56
CA TRP A 70 -18.15 9.62 -23.19
C TRP A 70 -19.33 9.85 -22.26
N ILE A 71 -19.68 8.84 -21.48
CA ILE A 71 -20.67 8.92 -20.41
C ILE A 71 -19.95 8.75 -19.08
N ASN A 72 -20.06 9.74 -18.19
CA ASN A 72 -19.50 9.64 -16.85
C ASN A 72 -20.61 9.70 -15.80
N VAL A 73 -20.56 8.80 -14.82
CA VAL A 73 -21.54 8.72 -13.72
C VAL A 73 -20.82 8.71 -12.38
N TRP A 74 -21.11 9.72 -11.56
CA TRP A 74 -20.67 9.80 -10.17
C TRP A 74 -21.67 9.06 -9.28
N ALA A 75 -21.18 8.33 -8.27
CA ALA A 75 -22.05 7.68 -7.28
C ALA A 75 -23.19 6.86 -7.91
N PRO A 76 -22.89 5.80 -8.70
CA PRO A 76 -23.88 5.00 -9.42
C PRO A 76 -24.98 4.42 -8.52
N ASN A 77 -24.65 4.10 -7.26
CA ASN A 77 -25.58 3.68 -6.21
C ASN A 77 -26.74 4.67 -5.98
N SER A 78 -26.53 5.96 -6.25
CA SER A 78 -27.56 7.00 -6.11
C SER A 78 -28.39 7.24 -7.38
N GLN A 79 -28.09 6.53 -8.48
CA GLN A 79 -28.70 6.74 -9.79
C GLN A 79 -29.16 5.42 -10.45
N PRO A 80 -30.04 4.63 -9.81
CA PRO A 80 -30.38 3.28 -10.27
C PRO A 80 -31.01 3.26 -11.67
N GLU A 81 -31.90 4.22 -11.99
CA GLU A 81 -32.53 4.29 -13.31
C GLU A 81 -31.53 4.56 -14.43
N VAL A 82 -30.49 5.37 -14.17
CA VAL A 82 -29.44 5.70 -15.15
C VAL A 82 -28.56 4.47 -15.39
N VAL A 83 -28.10 3.82 -14.32
CA VAL A 83 -27.30 2.59 -14.40
C VAL A 83 -28.06 1.47 -15.11
N ASN A 84 -29.36 1.32 -14.83
CA ASN A 84 -30.21 0.34 -15.49
C ASN A 84 -30.37 0.65 -16.99
N ALA A 85 -30.63 1.91 -17.36
CA ALA A 85 -30.75 2.29 -18.76
C ALA A 85 -29.45 2.00 -19.55
N ILE A 86 -28.29 2.35 -18.97
CA ILE A 86 -26.97 2.04 -19.56
C ILE A 86 -26.76 0.52 -19.64
N GLY A 87 -27.00 -0.19 -18.54
CA GLY A 87 -26.77 -1.63 -18.44
C GLY A 87 -27.62 -2.44 -19.42
N PHE A 88 -28.88 -2.06 -19.62
CA PHE A 88 -29.75 -2.73 -20.60
C PHE A 88 -29.32 -2.46 -22.04
N ARG A 89 -28.84 -1.25 -22.35
CA ARG A 89 -28.36 -0.90 -23.70
C ARG A 89 -27.10 -1.68 -24.08
N TYR A 90 -26.14 -1.76 -23.15
CA TYR A 90 -24.82 -2.33 -23.42
C TYR A 90 -24.65 -3.76 -22.89
N GLY A 91 -25.74 -4.40 -22.43
CA GLY A 91 -25.74 -5.81 -22.02
C GLY A 91 -24.90 -6.11 -20.77
N PHE A 92 -24.90 -5.22 -19.78
CA PHE A 92 -24.15 -5.45 -18.53
C PHE A 92 -24.68 -6.66 -17.77
N SER A 93 -23.76 -7.42 -17.17
CA SER A 93 -24.12 -8.59 -16.37
C SER A 93 -24.94 -8.15 -15.14
N THR A 94 -25.84 -9.03 -14.68
CA THR A 94 -26.61 -8.81 -13.45
C THR A 94 -25.68 -8.59 -12.25
N ARG A 95 -24.51 -9.24 -12.25
CA ARG A 95 -23.47 -9.07 -11.23
C ARG A 95 -22.88 -7.66 -11.26
N LEU A 96 -22.49 -7.15 -12.43
CA LEU A 96 -21.92 -5.80 -12.56
C LEU A 96 -22.95 -4.73 -12.20
N MET A 97 -24.21 -4.91 -12.61
CA MET A 97 -25.28 -3.98 -12.24
C MET A 97 -25.49 -3.96 -10.72
N ALA A 98 -25.54 -5.12 -10.06
CA ALA A 98 -25.64 -5.20 -8.61
C ALA A 98 -24.45 -4.55 -7.91
N LEU A 99 -23.24 -4.73 -8.45
CA LEU A 99 -22.01 -4.14 -7.96
C LEU A 99 -22.06 -2.61 -7.98
N LEU A 100 -22.40 -2.02 -9.14
CA LEU A 100 -22.51 -0.57 -9.34
C LEU A 100 -23.57 0.07 -8.44
N LEU A 101 -24.64 -0.65 -8.13
CA LEU A 101 -25.74 -0.17 -7.29
C LEU A 101 -25.51 -0.39 -5.79
N THR A 102 -24.46 -1.11 -5.41
CA THR A 102 -24.14 -1.35 -4.00
C THR A 102 -23.65 -0.05 -3.36
N ALA A 103 -24.20 0.31 -2.20
CA ALA A 103 -23.75 1.48 -1.46
C ALA A 103 -22.41 1.22 -0.76
N PRO A 104 -21.44 2.15 -0.85
CA PRO A 104 -20.18 2.02 -0.15
C PRO A 104 -20.38 2.19 1.37
N PRO A 105 -19.61 1.48 2.20
CA PRO A 105 -19.71 1.58 3.66
C PRO A 105 -19.26 2.96 4.15
N ALA A 106 -19.86 3.41 5.25
CA ALA A 106 -19.54 4.71 5.86
C ALA A 106 -18.18 4.71 6.59
N ASP A 107 -17.77 3.57 7.15
CA ASP A 107 -16.53 3.43 7.92
C ASP A 107 -15.50 2.59 7.15
N SER A 108 -14.30 3.15 6.94
CA SER A 108 -13.15 2.44 6.36
C SER A 108 -12.27 1.74 7.41
N SER A 109 -12.78 1.58 8.64
CA SER A 109 -12.04 1.00 9.77
C SER A 109 -12.88 -0.07 10.48
N GLU A 110 -13.30 -1.09 9.75
CA GLU A 110 -13.49 -2.39 10.39
C GLU A 110 -12.27 -3.22 10.01
N ALA A 111 -11.32 -3.33 10.95
CA ALA A 111 -10.43 -4.46 10.97
C ALA A 111 -11.27 -5.75 10.82
N PRO A 112 -10.72 -6.83 10.25
CA PRO A 112 -11.43 -8.10 10.18
C PRO A 112 -11.99 -8.36 11.57
N VAL A 113 -13.31 -8.55 11.66
CA VAL A 113 -13.97 -8.83 12.93
C VAL A 113 -13.34 -10.10 13.49
N GLU A 114 -12.35 -9.96 14.37
CA GLU A 114 -11.91 -11.01 15.28
C GLU A 114 -13.05 -11.23 16.26
N ASN A 115 -14.12 -11.87 15.79
CA ASN A 115 -15.05 -12.57 16.66
C ASN A 115 -14.39 -13.87 17.12
N CYS A 116 -13.29 -13.72 17.86
CA CYS A 116 -12.89 -14.66 18.88
C CYS A 116 -12.88 -13.86 20.17
N THR A 117 -14.08 -13.71 20.76
CA THR A 117 -14.20 -13.41 22.18
C THR A 117 -13.33 -14.41 22.93
N THR A 118 -12.18 -13.93 23.41
CA THR A 118 -11.36 -14.56 24.44
C THR A 118 -12.23 -14.75 25.67
N GLU A 119 -12.94 -15.88 25.73
CA GLU A 119 -13.40 -16.40 27.01
C GLU A 119 -12.17 -16.98 27.74
N LYS A 120 -11.96 -16.41 28.92
CA LYS A 120 -11.00 -16.88 29.92
C LYS A 120 -11.19 -18.39 30.16
N GLY A 121 -10.09 -19.13 30.07
CA GLY A 121 -10.05 -20.54 30.44
C GLY A 121 -8.66 -21.14 30.27
N PHE A 122 -7.69 -20.64 31.04
CA PHE A 122 -6.49 -21.42 31.38
C PHE A 122 -6.96 -22.57 32.26
N ASP A 123 -6.88 -23.82 31.77
CA ASP A 123 -6.49 -25.04 32.52
C ASP A 123 -6.63 -26.31 31.64
N SER A 124 -5.47 -26.94 31.38
CA SER A 124 -5.07 -28.27 30.83
C SER A 124 -6.10 -29.43 30.67
N PRO A 125 -5.83 -30.55 29.92
CA PRO A 125 -4.51 -31.08 29.53
C PRO A 125 -4.34 -31.57 28.06
N SER A 126 -3.06 -31.70 27.67
CA SER A 126 -2.45 -32.43 26.53
C SER A 126 -3.38 -33.11 25.51
N LEU A 127 -3.33 -32.65 24.26
CA LEU A 127 -3.76 -33.43 23.10
C LEU A 127 -2.80 -34.63 22.89
N PRO A 128 -3.32 -35.84 22.58
CA PRO A 128 -2.50 -36.97 22.20
C PRO A 128 -2.01 -36.85 20.75
N ASP A 129 -0.89 -37.53 20.55
CA ASP A 129 -0.05 -37.72 19.37
C ASP A 129 -0.80 -37.91 18.02
N VAL A 130 -0.24 -37.33 16.96
CA VAL A 130 -0.80 -37.22 15.59
C VAL A 130 -0.75 -38.54 14.79
N GLU A 131 -0.16 -39.60 15.36
CA GLU A 131 0.09 -40.89 14.68
C GLU A 131 -1.08 -41.90 14.73
N GLN A 132 -2.26 -41.57 15.28
CA GLN A 132 -3.43 -42.46 15.22
C GLN A 132 -4.47 -41.97 14.21
N ALA A 133 -4.41 -42.52 13.00
CA ALA A 133 -5.41 -42.33 11.94
C ALA A 133 -6.79 -42.88 12.35
N ILE A 134 -7.64 -42.03 12.94
CA ILE A 134 -9.08 -42.27 13.10
C ILE A 134 -9.82 -41.28 12.20
N PRO A 135 -10.70 -41.74 11.29
CA PRO A 135 -11.41 -40.85 10.37
C PRO A 135 -12.45 -40.04 11.13
N THR A 136 -12.12 -38.79 11.47
CA THR A 136 -13.06 -37.87 12.11
C THR A 136 -14.05 -37.42 11.05
N ARG A 137 -15.31 -37.84 11.22
CA ARG A 137 -16.44 -37.46 10.36
C ARG A 137 -16.52 -35.94 10.20
N PHE A 138 -16.58 -35.51 8.94
CA PHE A 138 -16.81 -34.14 8.44
C PHE A 138 -18.19 -33.55 8.84
N SER A 139 -18.65 -33.71 10.08
CA SER A 139 -19.99 -33.25 10.51
C SER A 139 -19.98 -32.02 11.42
N ARG A 140 -18.82 -31.44 11.75
CA ARG A 140 -18.73 -30.21 12.59
C ARG A 140 -18.38 -28.92 11.84
N LEU A 141 -17.97 -29.01 10.58
CA LEU A 141 -17.73 -27.83 9.73
C LEU A 141 -19.02 -27.28 9.09
N SER A 142 -20.08 -28.08 9.07
CA SER A 142 -21.39 -27.69 8.56
C SER A 142 -22.18 -26.86 9.58
N SER A 143 -22.09 -27.16 10.88
CA SER A 143 -22.89 -26.44 11.89
C SER A 143 -22.36 -25.03 12.21
N THR A 144 -21.07 -24.76 12.06
CA THR A 144 -20.50 -23.40 12.24
C THR A 144 -20.69 -22.50 11.02
N LEU A 145 -21.04 -23.07 9.86
CA LEU A 145 -21.37 -22.30 8.65
C LEU A 145 -22.82 -21.83 8.63
N GLU A 146 -23.73 -22.58 9.27
CA GLU A 146 -25.17 -22.32 9.30
C GLU A 146 -25.56 -21.23 10.32
N ASP A 147 -24.79 -21.05 11.40
CA ASP A 147 -25.02 -20.01 12.42
C ASP A 147 -24.37 -18.65 12.10
N ALA A 148 -23.66 -18.55 10.97
CA ALA A 148 -23.22 -17.26 10.45
C ALA A 148 -24.44 -16.50 9.89
N LYS A 149 -25.14 -15.79 10.79
CA LYS A 149 -26.20 -14.81 10.52
C LYS A 149 -25.96 -14.20 9.14
N ARG A 150 -26.91 -14.40 8.21
CA ARG A 150 -26.84 -14.02 6.80
C ARG A 150 -26.76 -12.50 6.66
N ASN A 151 -25.61 -11.91 7.00
CA ASN A 151 -25.31 -10.52 6.74
C ASN A 151 -25.34 -10.37 5.22
N PRO A 152 -26.08 -9.41 4.66
CA PRO A 152 -26.03 -9.14 3.23
C PRO A 152 -24.57 -8.81 2.91
N ARG A 153 -23.87 -9.75 2.26
CA ARG A 153 -22.43 -9.61 1.98
C ARG A 153 -22.28 -8.42 1.04
N ASN A 154 -21.92 -7.27 1.59
CA ASN A 154 -21.57 -6.11 0.79
C ASN A 154 -20.26 -6.42 0.06
N PHE A 155 -20.24 -6.23 -1.27
CA PHE A 155 -19.03 -6.41 -2.08
C PHE A 155 -17.83 -5.66 -1.49
N PHE A 156 -18.04 -4.44 -1.00
CA PHE A 156 -16.98 -3.63 -0.42
C PHE A 156 -16.34 -4.29 0.80
N ASN A 157 -17.10 -5.04 1.61
CA ASN A 157 -16.57 -5.76 2.77
C ASN A 157 -15.69 -6.95 2.35
N ILE A 158 -16.03 -7.60 1.23
CA ILE A 158 -15.19 -8.66 0.67
C ILE A 158 -13.91 -8.04 0.10
N ALA A 159 -14.06 -6.97 -0.70
CA ALA A 159 -12.95 -6.32 -1.38
C ALA A 159 -11.96 -5.64 -0.42
N ALA A 160 -12.44 -5.11 0.72
CA ALA A 160 -11.60 -4.52 1.76
C ALA A 160 -10.58 -5.49 2.37
N ASN A 161 -10.84 -6.81 2.31
CA ASN A 161 -9.91 -7.83 2.80
C ASN A 161 -8.76 -8.12 1.84
N PHE A 162 -8.78 -7.57 0.62
CA PHE A 162 -7.75 -7.83 -0.39
C PHE A 162 -6.85 -6.60 -0.61
N PRO A 163 -5.51 -6.78 -0.67
CA PRO A 163 -4.57 -5.70 -1.00
C PRO A 163 -4.78 -5.08 -2.38
N SER A 164 -5.46 -5.80 -3.28
CA SER A 164 -5.90 -5.30 -4.58
C SER A 164 -7.02 -6.21 -5.07
N TYR A 165 -8.10 -5.64 -5.57
CA TYR A 165 -9.11 -6.40 -6.29
C TYR A 165 -9.35 -5.73 -7.64
N GLN A 166 -9.26 -6.51 -8.70
CA GLN A 166 -9.41 -6.05 -10.07
C GLN A 166 -10.10 -7.17 -10.84
N SER A 167 -11.02 -6.78 -11.70
CA SER A 167 -11.79 -7.74 -12.47
C SER A 167 -12.11 -7.19 -13.84
N ILE A 168 -12.10 -8.09 -14.82
CA ILE A 168 -12.69 -7.83 -16.14
C ILE A 168 -13.95 -8.69 -16.19
N ASP A 169 -15.09 -8.05 -16.48
CA ASP A 169 -16.34 -8.79 -16.66
C ASP A 169 -16.45 -9.33 -18.09
N ILE A 170 -17.20 -10.41 -18.27
CA ILE A 170 -17.38 -11.07 -19.57
C ILE A 170 -18.38 -10.25 -20.38
N GLY A 171 -17.91 -9.56 -21.44
CA GLY A 171 -18.75 -8.69 -22.28
C GLY A 171 -17.95 -7.56 -22.96
N PRO A 172 -18.58 -6.41 -23.32
CA PRO A 172 -17.84 -5.22 -23.75
C PRO A 172 -16.75 -4.90 -22.74
N LYS A 173 -15.58 -4.36 -23.14
CA LYS A 173 -14.37 -4.29 -22.30
C LYS A 173 -14.61 -3.48 -21.02
N CYS A 174 -15.12 -4.14 -19.98
CA CYS A 174 -15.41 -3.58 -18.67
C CYS A 174 -14.24 -3.90 -17.75
N ALA A 175 -13.43 -2.91 -17.42
CA ALA A 175 -12.37 -3.00 -16.44
C ALA A 175 -12.86 -2.35 -15.14
N ASN A 176 -12.69 -3.06 -14.01
CA ASN A 176 -12.86 -2.50 -12.68
C ASN A 176 -11.51 -2.48 -11.98
N TRP A 177 -11.16 -1.34 -11.41
CA TRP A 177 -9.97 -1.24 -10.60
C TRP A 177 -10.09 -0.16 -9.51
N MET A 178 -9.12 -0.21 -8.60
CA MET A 178 -9.13 0.55 -7.36
C MET A 178 -7.94 1.47 -7.32
N HIS A 179 -8.16 2.77 -7.22
CA HIS A 179 -7.09 3.75 -7.17
C HIS A 179 -6.80 4.22 -5.72
N PRO A 180 -5.52 4.36 -5.35
CA PRO A 180 -5.14 5.01 -4.11
C PRO A 180 -5.30 6.53 -4.24
N ILE A 181 -5.92 7.15 -3.23
CA ILE A 181 -6.14 8.59 -3.12
C ILE A 181 -5.57 9.07 -1.80
N GLU A 182 -4.76 10.12 -1.88
CA GLU A 182 -4.14 10.72 -0.70
C GLU A 182 -5.21 11.31 0.24
N ARG A 183 -5.19 10.88 1.50
CA ARG A 183 -5.89 11.55 2.61
C ARG A 183 -4.88 12.33 3.43
N ASN A 184 -5.26 13.54 3.85
CA ASN A 184 -4.43 14.41 4.69
C ASN A 184 -4.11 13.82 6.09
N SER A 185 -4.75 12.72 6.51
CA SER A 185 -4.71 12.22 7.88
C SER A 185 -4.20 10.78 8.05
N GLY A 186 -3.69 10.13 6.99
CA GLY A 186 -3.29 8.72 7.04
C GLY A 186 -2.03 8.41 6.22
N ILE A 187 -1.30 7.36 6.62
CA ILE A 187 -0.15 6.83 5.88
C ILE A 187 -0.62 5.95 4.71
N GLU A 188 -1.77 5.29 4.85
CA GLU A 188 -2.35 4.46 3.79
C GLU A 188 -3.34 5.29 2.95
N PRO A 189 -3.17 5.34 1.60
CA PRO A 189 -4.09 6.05 0.73
C PRO A 189 -5.47 5.41 0.76
N GLU A 190 -6.52 6.22 0.75
CA GLU A 190 -7.89 5.74 0.65
C GLU A 190 -8.08 5.11 -0.73
N ARG A 191 -8.80 4.00 -0.78
CA ARG A 191 -9.07 3.28 -2.01
C ARG A 191 -10.47 3.60 -2.50
N LEU A 192 -10.57 4.08 -3.73
CA LEU A 192 -11.85 4.26 -4.41
C LEU A 192 -11.95 3.38 -5.66
N TRP A 193 -13.13 2.82 -5.86
CA TRP A 193 -13.48 2.00 -7.02
C TRP A 193 -13.83 2.86 -8.22
N SER A 194 -13.25 2.53 -9.37
CA SER A 194 -13.61 3.09 -10.66
C SER A 194 -13.82 1.97 -11.67
N TRP A 195 -14.92 2.08 -12.43
CA TRP A 195 -15.25 1.16 -13.50
C TRP A 195 -15.17 1.90 -14.82
N LEU A 196 -14.54 1.27 -15.81
CA LEU A 196 -14.44 1.80 -17.16
C LEU A 196 -14.90 0.75 -18.16
N VAL A 197 -15.75 1.16 -19.09
CA VAL A 197 -16.31 0.30 -20.10
C VAL A 197 -16.05 0.90 -21.47
N LEU A 198 -15.50 0.09 -22.37
CA LEU A 198 -15.44 0.40 -23.80
C LEU A 198 -16.50 -0.40 -24.55
N CYS A 199 -17.36 0.33 -25.27
CA CYS A 199 -18.44 -0.23 -26.07
C CYS A 199 -18.05 -0.33 -27.56
N ASP A 200 -18.80 -1.13 -28.30
CA ASP A 200 -18.65 -1.35 -29.74
C ASP A 200 -19.01 -0.13 -30.59
N ASP A 201 -19.92 0.71 -30.10
CA ASP A 201 -20.45 1.90 -30.79
C ASP A 201 -19.60 3.18 -30.59
N ALA A 202 -18.31 3.05 -30.24
CA ALA A 202 -17.42 4.15 -29.90
C ALA A 202 -17.86 4.97 -28.67
N THR A 203 -18.51 4.32 -27.70
CA THR A 203 -18.81 4.88 -26.38
C THR A 203 -17.82 4.39 -25.34
N VAL A 204 -17.38 5.31 -24.48
CA VAL A 204 -16.68 5.00 -23.23
C VAL A 204 -17.57 5.38 -22.07
N ILE A 205 -17.67 4.51 -21.07
CA ILE A 205 -18.47 4.75 -19.87
C ILE A 205 -17.58 4.65 -18.63
N SER A 206 -17.55 5.69 -17.82
CA SER A 206 -16.86 5.69 -16.53
C SER A 206 -17.86 5.80 -15.39
N PHE A 207 -17.70 4.93 -14.40
CA PHE A 207 -18.40 4.99 -13.12
C PHE A 207 -17.39 5.19 -12.02
N HIS A 208 -17.74 6.02 -11.04
CA HIS A 208 -16.89 6.29 -9.88
C HIS A 208 -17.69 6.07 -8.59
N GLU A 209 -17.09 5.34 -7.65
CA GLU A 209 -17.64 5.13 -6.30
C GLU A 209 -18.05 6.46 -5.66
N ASP A 210 -19.07 6.42 -4.80
CA ASP A 210 -19.45 7.55 -3.98
C ASP A 210 -18.50 7.70 -2.78
N PRO A 211 -17.64 8.73 -2.72
CA PRO A 211 -16.78 8.95 -1.57
C PRO A 211 -17.54 9.53 -0.36
N ARG A 212 -18.75 10.10 -0.55
CA ARG A 212 -19.46 10.91 0.48
C ARG A 212 -19.78 10.17 1.78
N PRO A 213 -20.18 8.89 1.79
CA PRO A 213 -20.47 8.17 3.03
C PRO A 213 -19.31 8.18 4.04
N LYS A 214 -18.08 8.49 3.59
CA LYS A 214 -16.87 8.52 4.40
C LYS A 214 -16.56 9.88 5.03
N GLY A 215 -17.51 10.83 5.02
CA GLY A 215 -17.43 12.11 5.75
C GLY A 215 -16.43 13.11 5.16
N VAL A 216 -16.46 13.30 3.85
CA VAL A 216 -15.41 14.03 3.09
C VAL A 216 -15.82 15.45 2.69
N ASP A 217 -14.81 16.33 2.61
CA ASP A 217 -14.97 17.74 2.28
C ASP A 217 -15.01 18.00 0.76
N SER A 218 -15.44 19.19 0.36
CA SER A 218 -15.47 19.60 -1.04
C SER A 218 -14.07 19.58 -1.69
N LYS A 219 -13.01 19.79 -0.91
CA LYS A 219 -11.61 19.76 -1.39
C LYS A 219 -11.22 18.34 -1.80
N TYR A 220 -11.57 17.34 -1.00
CA TYR A 220 -11.33 15.94 -1.27
C TYR A 220 -12.07 15.49 -2.51
N ILE A 221 -13.34 15.88 -2.69
CA ILE A 221 -14.08 15.57 -3.92
C ILE A 221 -13.36 16.10 -5.17
N LYS A 222 -12.81 17.31 -5.09
CA LYS A 222 -12.01 17.87 -6.20
C LYS A 222 -10.74 17.05 -6.44
N THR A 223 -10.06 16.59 -5.40
CA THR A 223 -8.88 15.71 -5.52
C THR A 223 -9.23 14.39 -6.20
N VAL A 224 -10.32 13.74 -5.77
CA VAL A 224 -10.80 12.47 -6.34
C VAL A 224 -11.14 12.63 -7.83
N ARG A 225 -11.77 13.75 -8.20
CA ARG A 225 -12.21 14.00 -9.58
C ARG A 225 -11.13 14.64 -10.46
N ARG A 226 -9.97 15.00 -9.91
CA ARG A 226 -8.92 15.77 -10.60
C ARG A 226 -8.51 15.14 -11.93
N HIS A 227 -8.29 13.83 -11.95
CA HIS A 227 -7.90 13.12 -13.17
C HIS A 227 -9.01 13.19 -14.23
N THR A 228 -10.23 12.79 -13.88
CA THR A 228 -11.41 12.86 -14.78
C THR A 228 -11.66 14.28 -15.29
N LEU A 229 -11.48 15.30 -14.45
CA LEU A 229 -11.64 16.70 -14.82
C LEU A 229 -10.52 17.19 -15.75
N SER A 230 -9.28 16.75 -15.52
CA SER A 230 -8.17 17.02 -16.45
C SER A 230 -8.48 16.43 -17.83
N VAL A 231 -8.89 15.15 -17.90
CA VAL A 231 -9.30 14.51 -19.16
C VAL A 231 -10.46 15.28 -19.81
N LEU A 232 -11.49 15.63 -19.04
CA LEU A 232 -12.64 16.39 -19.52
C LEU A 232 -12.27 17.77 -20.06
N SER A 233 -11.32 18.47 -19.42
CA SER A 233 -10.90 19.79 -19.87
C SER A 233 -10.28 19.74 -21.27
N GLN A 234 -9.47 18.72 -21.53
CA GLN A 234 -8.73 18.55 -22.78
C GLN A 234 -9.61 18.06 -23.95
N LEU A 235 -10.87 17.68 -23.68
CA LEU A 235 -11.86 17.41 -24.72
C LEU A 235 -12.44 18.68 -25.35
N SER A 236 -12.20 19.86 -24.79
CA SER A 236 -12.54 21.17 -25.39
C SER A 236 -11.32 21.82 -26.00
N LYS A 237 -11.49 22.64 -27.05
CA LYS A 237 -10.40 23.49 -27.59
C LYS A 237 -9.81 24.41 -26.51
N VAL A 238 -10.68 24.99 -25.68
CA VAL A 238 -10.28 25.93 -24.63
C VAL A 238 -9.36 25.27 -23.59
N GLY A 239 -9.70 24.04 -23.18
CA GLY A 239 -8.87 23.30 -22.23
C GLY A 239 -7.62 22.70 -22.85
N LEU A 240 -7.65 22.34 -24.14
CA LEU A 240 -6.46 21.89 -24.87
C LEU A 240 -5.38 22.97 -24.93
N ASP A 241 -5.77 24.23 -25.21
CA ASP A 241 -4.83 25.36 -25.28
C ASP A 241 -4.23 25.71 -23.90
N ALA A 242 -4.91 25.34 -22.81
CA ALA A 242 -4.50 25.60 -21.43
C ALA A 242 -3.71 24.46 -20.78
N ALA A 243 -3.64 23.29 -21.42
CA ALA A 243 -3.04 22.09 -20.84
C ALA A 243 -1.50 22.15 -20.83
N ASP A 244 -0.89 21.67 -19.75
CA ASP A 244 0.56 21.55 -19.66
C ASP A 244 1.08 20.40 -20.54
N GLY A 245 2.28 20.56 -21.10
CA GLY A 245 2.92 19.62 -22.02
C GLY A 245 3.02 18.19 -21.50
N VAL A 246 3.14 18.04 -20.16
CA VAL A 246 3.25 16.75 -19.48
C VAL A 246 1.89 16.07 -19.27
N GLU A 247 0.82 16.86 -19.13
CA GLU A 247 -0.55 16.37 -18.92
C GLU A 247 -1.36 16.27 -20.23
N LEU A 248 -0.78 16.71 -21.35
CA LEU A 248 -1.42 16.72 -22.66
C LEU A 248 -1.86 15.33 -23.14
N ILE A 249 -3.14 15.23 -23.39
CA ILE A 249 -3.86 14.10 -23.95
C ILE A 249 -3.96 14.34 -25.45
N SER A 250 -3.34 13.46 -26.25
CA SER A 250 -3.29 13.60 -27.71
C SER A 250 -4.62 13.25 -28.42
N LEU A 251 -5.77 13.33 -27.74
CA LEU A 251 -7.08 12.98 -28.30
C LEU A 251 -7.57 14.00 -29.32
N ARG A 252 -7.40 15.29 -29.00
CA ARG A 252 -7.68 16.37 -29.95
C ARG A 252 -6.36 16.92 -30.46
N LYS A 253 -6.24 17.01 -31.78
CA LYS A 253 -5.10 17.64 -32.45
C LYS A 253 -5.42 19.11 -32.66
N HIS A 254 -4.39 19.95 -32.60
CA HIS A 254 -4.55 21.38 -32.78
C HIS A 254 -5.12 21.67 -34.18
N PRO A 255 -6.07 22.62 -34.32
CA PRO A 255 -6.76 22.89 -35.59
C PRO A 255 -5.86 23.34 -36.74
N GLU A 256 -4.60 23.69 -36.48
CA GLU A 256 -3.63 24.10 -37.50
C GLU A 256 -3.02 22.93 -38.30
N ASP A 257 -3.20 21.69 -37.84
CA ASP A 257 -2.75 20.49 -38.55
C ASP A 257 -3.73 20.09 -39.68
N GLN A 258 -3.78 20.90 -40.75
CA GLN A 258 -4.70 20.73 -41.89
C GLN A 258 -4.53 19.40 -42.67
N ASN A 259 -3.42 18.68 -42.46
CA ASN A 259 -3.11 17.40 -43.12
C ASN A 259 -3.45 16.15 -42.30
N THR A 260 -4.17 16.30 -41.17
CA THR A 260 -4.42 15.17 -40.26
C THR A 260 -5.70 14.42 -40.58
N VAL A 261 -5.60 13.09 -40.56
CA VAL A 261 -6.72 12.14 -40.65
C VAL A 261 -7.75 12.46 -39.55
N GLU A 262 -9.03 12.59 -39.91
CA GLU A 262 -10.12 12.80 -38.94
C GLU A 262 -10.15 11.66 -37.91
N LEU A 263 -10.25 12.01 -36.62
CA LEU A 263 -10.30 11.04 -35.54
C LEU A 263 -11.53 10.14 -35.70
N THR A 264 -11.30 8.86 -35.94
CA THR A 264 -12.38 7.88 -36.03
C THR A 264 -13.00 7.66 -34.64
N GLY A 265 -14.29 7.32 -34.58
CA GLY A 265 -14.97 7.06 -33.31
C GLY A 265 -14.24 6.00 -32.46
N VAL A 266 -13.79 4.91 -33.10
CA VAL A 266 -13.05 3.81 -32.45
C VAL A 266 -11.71 4.30 -31.89
N GLU A 267 -10.97 5.12 -32.65
CA GLU A 267 -9.69 5.66 -32.19
C GLU A 267 -9.87 6.64 -31.03
N GLY A 268 -10.86 7.52 -31.10
CA GLY A 268 -11.19 8.44 -30.01
C GLY A 268 -11.62 7.70 -28.74
N ALA A 269 -12.48 6.68 -28.87
CA ALA A 269 -12.95 5.89 -27.75
C ALA A 269 -11.82 5.07 -27.11
N SER A 270 -10.99 4.42 -27.93
CA SER A 270 -9.87 3.60 -27.44
C SER A 270 -8.81 4.42 -26.72
N ASN A 271 -8.44 5.58 -27.27
CA ASN A 271 -7.49 6.47 -26.62
C ASN A 271 -8.10 7.11 -25.37
N LEU A 272 -9.39 7.49 -25.38
CA LEU A 272 -10.04 8.01 -24.17
C LEU A 272 -10.07 6.95 -23.07
N PHE A 273 -10.34 5.69 -23.43
CA PHE A 273 -10.28 4.57 -22.51
C PHE A 273 -8.89 4.43 -21.87
N TYR A 274 -7.82 4.58 -22.67
CA TYR A 274 -6.45 4.64 -22.14
C TYR A 274 -6.24 5.81 -21.17
N TYR A 275 -6.61 7.03 -21.56
CA TYR A 275 -6.35 8.22 -20.73
C TYR A 275 -7.19 8.28 -19.47
N LEU A 276 -8.38 7.66 -19.44
CA LEU A 276 -9.16 7.51 -18.20
C LEU A 276 -8.57 6.42 -17.29
N PHE A 277 -7.89 5.44 -17.86
CA PHE A 277 -7.21 4.38 -17.12
C PHE A 277 -5.87 4.85 -16.51
N ASP A 278 -5.10 5.64 -17.26
CA ASP A 278 -3.74 6.07 -16.89
C ASP A 278 -3.69 7.37 -16.09
N ASP A 279 -3.74 7.29 -14.76
CA ASP A 279 -3.36 8.41 -13.86
C ASP A 279 -1.87 8.31 -13.49
N TRP A 280 -1.00 8.58 -14.46
CA TRP A 280 0.45 8.57 -14.26
C TRP A 280 0.89 9.61 -13.22
N THR A 281 0.21 10.76 -13.15
CA THR A 281 0.52 11.82 -12.18
C THR A 281 0.30 11.35 -10.74
N ALA A 282 -0.79 10.64 -10.46
CA ALA A 282 -1.01 10.04 -9.15
C ALA A 282 0.03 8.95 -8.85
N THR A 283 0.35 8.12 -9.84
CA THR A 283 1.37 7.05 -9.70
C THR A 283 2.73 7.61 -9.34
N TYR A 284 3.18 8.67 -10.04
CA TYR A 284 4.45 9.32 -9.78
C TYR A 284 4.48 10.04 -8.42
N THR A 285 3.38 10.70 -8.05
CA THR A 285 3.27 11.37 -6.75
C THR A 285 3.40 10.37 -5.61
N LEU A 286 2.73 9.23 -5.73
CA LEU A 286 2.82 8.13 -4.77
C LEU A 286 4.25 7.59 -4.66
N LEU A 287 4.91 7.35 -5.80
CA LEU A 287 6.30 6.90 -5.84
C LEU A 287 7.24 7.87 -5.12
N ARG A 288 7.06 9.17 -5.33
CA ARG A 288 7.85 10.22 -4.68
C ARG A 288 7.63 10.27 -3.17
N VAL A 289 6.39 10.06 -2.71
CA VAL A 289 6.07 9.98 -1.28
C VAL A 289 6.74 8.76 -0.64
N LEU A 290 6.69 7.60 -1.30
CA LEU A 290 7.36 6.38 -0.85
C LEU A 290 8.88 6.56 -0.74
N GLN A 291 9.51 7.09 -1.80
CA GLN A 291 10.93 7.43 -1.82
C GLN A 291 11.32 8.36 -0.66
N GLY A 292 10.57 9.46 -0.49
CA GLY A 292 10.83 10.43 0.57
C GLY A 292 10.68 9.86 1.97
N ASN A 293 9.75 8.93 2.18
CA ASN A 293 9.55 8.28 3.47
C ASN A 293 10.67 7.28 3.79
N LEU A 294 11.13 6.52 2.79
CA LEU A 294 12.22 5.58 2.93
C LEU A 294 13.55 6.30 3.25
N GLU A 295 13.86 7.38 2.54
CA GLU A 295 15.05 8.20 2.79
C GLU A 295 15.06 8.80 4.20
N LYS A 296 13.91 9.31 4.67
CA LYS A 296 13.77 9.80 6.05
C LYS A 296 14.02 8.69 7.07
N LEU A 297 13.55 7.48 6.81
CA LEU A 297 13.71 6.34 7.72
C LEU A 297 15.17 5.89 7.76
N ARG A 298 15.81 5.79 6.59
CA ARG A 298 17.24 5.52 6.44
C ARG A 298 18.07 6.53 7.22
N ALA A 299 17.83 7.83 7.00
CA ALA A 299 18.54 8.89 7.71
C ALA A 299 18.33 8.80 9.23
N LYS A 300 17.12 8.45 9.69
CA LYS A 300 16.83 8.29 11.12
C LYS A 300 17.51 7.08 11.74
N ILE A 301 17.57 5.94 11.05
CA ILE A 301 18.33 4.75 11.49
C ILE A 301 19.81 5.11 11.57
N MET A 302 20.34 5.79 10.54
CA MET A 302 21.74 6.22 10.46
C MET A 302 22.10 7.27 11.53
N ALA A 303 21.22 8.21 11.85
CA ALA A 303 21.45 9.19 12.92
C ALA A 303 21.28 8.55 14.32
N GLY A 304 20.37 7.59 14.46
CA GLY A 304 20.17 6.84 15.70
C GLY A 304 21.34 5.93 16.07
N LEU A 305 22.25 5.64 15.13
CA LEU A 305 23.52 4.98 15.41
C LEU A 305 24.40 5.81 16.36
N ASP A 306 24.46 7.14 16.15
CA ASP A 306 25.37 8.06 16.86
C ASP A 306 24.90 8.43 18.29
N GLN A 307 23.62 8.20 18.61
CA GLN A 307 23.06 8.53 19.92
C GLN A 307 23.03 7.34 20.89
N ASP A 308 23.34 7.62 22.16
CA ASP A 308 23.33 6.67 23.30
C ASP A 308 21.90 6.32 23.81
N GLN A 309 20.87 6.35 22.95
CA GLN A 309 19.47 6.06 23.33
C GLN A 309 18.79 5.00 22.44
N PRO A 310 19.16 3.72 22.57
CA PRO A 310 18.62 2.63 21.73
C PRO A 310 17.12 2.37 21.93
N ASP A 311 16.60 2.47 23.15
CA ASP A 311 15.22 2.08 23.47
C ASP A 311 14.14 3.03 22.91
N ALA A 312 14.46 4.32 22.78
CA ALA A 312 13.55 5.31 22.21
C ALA A 312 13.45 5.18 20.68
N LEU A 313 14.57 4.84 20.04
CA LEU A 313 14.65 4.58 18.59
C LEU A 313 13.94 3.28 18.21
N ALA A 314 14.09 2.22 19.00
CA ALA A 314 13.42 0.93 18.78
C ALA A 314 11.89 1.06 18.71
N LYS A 315 11.31 1.78 19.67
CA LYS A 315 9.86 1.96 19.79
C LYS A 315 9.25 2.75 18.63
N GLU A 316 10.03 3.59 17.96
CA GLU A 316 9.53 4.44 16.87
C GLU A 316 9.89 3.91 15.48
N ILE A 317 11.08 3.32 15.31
CA ILE A 317 11.57 2.86 14.01
C ILE A 317 10.88 1.57 13.57
N ILE A 318 10.76 0.57 14.46
CA ILE A 318 10.22 -0.75 14.08
C ILE A 318 8.79 -0.63 13.55
N PRO A 319 7.86 0.09 14.22
CA PRO A 319 6.51 0.28 13.68
C PRO A 319 6.53 1.01 12.34
N LYS A 320 7.35 2.06 12.18
CA LYS A 320 7.43 2.82 10.92
C LYS A 320 7.98 1.98 9.78
N LEU A 321 9.00 1.16 10.02
CA LEU A 321 9.58 0.26 9.03
C LEU A 321 8.55 -0.79 8.58
N TYR A 322 7.78 -1.32 9.53
CA TYR A 322 6.67 -2.23 9.24
C TYR A 322 5.57 -1.57 8.42
N GLU A 323 5.12 -0.36 8.81
CA GLU A 323 4.07 0.38 8.08
C GLU A 323 4.49 0.71 6.64
N VAL A 324 5.72 1.18 6.42
CA VAL A 324 6.24 1.44 5.07
C VAL A 324 6.36 0.14 4.28
N GLY A 325 6.85 -0.94 4.90
CA GLY A 325 6.93 -2.25 4.26
C GLY A 325 5.56 -2.82 3.88
N LYS A 326 4.54 -2.64 4.72
CA LYS A 326 3.14 -2.99 4.42
C LYS A 326 2.61 -2.18 3.25
N LEU A 327 2.85 -0.87 3.23
CA LEU A 327 2.43 0.01 2.15
C LEU A 327 3.10 -0.36 0.82
N LEU A 328 4.41 -0.64 0.82
CA LEU A 328 5.14 -1.07 -0.37
C LEU A 328 4.59 -2.38 -0.95
N ARG A 329 4.41 -3.41 -0.11
CA ARG A 329 3.81 -4.69 -0.55
C ARG A 329 2.39 -4.51 -1.09
N SER A 330 1.58 -3.67 -0.44
CA SER A 330 0.25 -3.39 -0.96
C SER A 330 0.29 -2.71 -2.33
N ASN A 331 1.25 -1.80 -2.56
CA ASN A 331 1.41 -1.16 -3.86
C ASN A 331 1.93 -2.14 -4.91
N GLN A 332 2.85 -3.03 -4.54
CA GLN A 332 3.33 -4.12 -5.41
C GLN A 332 2.15 -4.95 -5.95
N HIS A 333 1.21 -5.35 -5.08
CA HIS A 333 0.01 -6.07 -5.49
C HIS A 333 -0.90 -5.24 -6.41
N LEU A 334 -1.10 -3.96 -6.10
CA LEU A 334 -1.94 -3.06 -6.90
C LEU A 334 -1.40 -2.89 -8.33
N PHE A 335 -0.10 -2.59 -8.46
CA PHE A 335 0.54 -2.40 -9.76
C PHE A 335 0.73 -3.72 -10.52
N GLY A 336 0.97 -4.83 -9.82
CA GLY A 336 0.96 -6.16 -10.43
C GLY A 336 -0.42 -6.53 -10.98
N GLY A 337 -1.49 -6.10 -10.29
CA GLY A 337 -2.85 -6.14 -10.81
C GLY A 337 -2.99 -5.35 -12.11
N TYR A 338 -2.55 -4.08 -12.11
CA TYR A 338 -2.64 -3.23 -13.31
C TYR A 338 -1.88 -3.83 -14.49
N GLU A 339 -0.68 -4.38 -14.27
CA GLU A 339 0.06 -5.08 -15.33
C GLU A 339 -0.77 -6.22 -15.93
N ASN A 340 -1.41 -7.05 -15.10
CA ASN A 340 -2.26 -8.15 -15.55
C ASN A 340 -3.54 -7.65 -16.25
N LEU A 341 -4.14 -6.55 -15.80
CA LEU A 341 -5.30 -5.94 -16.44
C LEU A 341 -4.95 -5.43 -17.84
N ILE A 342 -3.84 -4.69 -17.97
CA ILE A 342 -3.34 -4.20 -19.25
C ILE A 342 -3.01 -5.38 -20.18
N PHE A 343 -2.35 -6.41 -19.67
CA PHE A 343 -2.06 -7.62 -20.42
C PHE A 343 -3.33 -8.25 -21.01
N ARG A 344 -4.41 -8.36 -20.22
CA ARG A 344 -5.69 -8.88 -20.70
C ARG A 344 -6.38 -7.96 -21.72
N ILE A 345 -6.29 -6.63 -21.56
CA ILE A 345 -6.81 -5.67 -22.55
C ILE A 345 -6.12 -5.88 -23.91
N LEU A 346 -4.79 -6.07 -23.89
CA LEU A 346 -3.96 -6.28 -25.07
C LEU A 346 -4.24 -7.63 -25.73
N GLN A 347 -4.31 -8.73 -24.97
CA GLN A 347 -4.63 -10.06 -25.49
C GLN A 347 -5.99 -10.11 -26.20
N TYR A 348 -7.01 -9.45 -25.64
CA TYR A 348 -8.32 -9.36 -26.28
C TYR A 348 -8.27 -8.59 -27.61
N GLY A 349 -7.29 -7.71 -27.80
CA GLY A 349 -7.05 -7.03 -29.07
C GLY A 349 -6.52 -7.96 -30.17
N GLU A 350 -5.73 -8.98 -29.81
CA GLU A 350 -5.13 -9.93 -30.75
C GLU A 350 -6.12 -11.02 -31.20
N ASP A 351 -6.92 -11.56 -30.26
CA ASP A 351 -7.89 -12.64 -30.54
C ASP A 351 -9.11 -12.20 -31.39
N GLY A 352 -9.31 -10.89 -31.55
CA GLY A 352 -10.34 -10.30 -32.41
C GLY A 352 -10.11 -10.57 -33.91
N VAL A 353 -8.91 -11.00 -34.32
CA VAL A 353 -8.58 -11.30 -35.71
C VAL A 353 -8.88 -12.76 -36.10
N SER A 354 -8.95 -13.68 -35.14
CA SER A 354 -8.99 -15.13 -35.43
C SER A 354 -10.27 -15.87 -35.00
N SER A 355 -11.22 -15.21 -34.32
CA SER A 355 -12.48 -15.85 -33.92
C SER A 355 -13.61 -15.58 -34.91
N ARG A 356 -14.16 -16.64 -35.48
CA ARG A 356 -15.34 -16.69 -36.37
C ARG A 356 -16.64 -16.37 -35.62
N ALA A 357 -16.62 -15.38 -34.72
CA ALA A 357 -17.75 -14.93 -33.94
C ALA A 357 -18.61 -13.96 -34.76
N ARG A 358 -19.91 -13.92 -34.43
CA ARG A 358 -20.97 -13.26 -35.21
C ARG A 358 -20.59 -11.83 -35.59
N ARG A 359 -20.63 -11.57 -36.90
CA ARG A 359 -20.36 -10.28 -37.56
C ARG A 359 -21.32 -9.21 -36.98
N GLY A 360 -20.93 -8.52 -35.91
CA GLY A 360 -21.71 -7.44 -35.31
C GLY A 360 -21.28 -6.90 -33.94
N GLU A 361 -20.63 -7.69 -33.07
CA GLU A 361 -20.50 -7.34 -31.62
C GLU A 361 -19.06 -7.42 -31.08
N ASN A 362 -18.04 -7.11 -31.89
CA ASN A 362 -16.65 -7.13 -31.40
C ASN A 362 -16.21 -5.71 -31.02
N VAL A 363 -15.92 -5.48 -29.73
CA VAL A 363 -15.31 -4.23 -29.26
C VAL A 363 -13.88 -4.12 -29.77
N LEU A 364 -13.67 -3.20 -30.71
CA LEU A 364 -12.37 -2.93 -31.31
C LEU A 364 -11.58 -1.96 -30.43
N VAL A 365 -10.29 -2.25 -30.23
CA VAL A 365 -9.34 -1.28 -29.66
C VAL A 365 -8.39 -0.86 -30.76
N ALA A 366 -8.27 0.45 -30.97
CA ALA A 366 -7.38 1.00 -31.96
C ALA A 366 -5.92 0.68 -31.65
N GLN A 367 -5.12 0.41 -32.69
CA GLN A 367 -3.70 0.09 -32.55
C GLN A 367 -2.91 1.19 -31.82
N THR A 368 -3.30 2.46 -32.00
CA THR A 368 -2.69 3.59 -31.29
C THR A 368 -2.88 3.49 -29.78
N ALA A 369 -4.04 3.03 -29.31
CA ALA A 369 -4.28 2.78 -27.89
C ALA A 369 -3.53 1.53 -27.39
N CYS A 370 -3.45 0.46 -28.19
CA CYS A 370 -2.67 -0.73 -27.83
C CYS A 370 -1.20 -0.38 -27.54
N HIS A 371 -0.54 0.39 -28.43
CA HIS A 371 0.85 0.82 -28.19
C HIS A 371 1.02 1.68 -26.94
N ARG A 372 0.03 2.50 -26.59
CA ARG A 372 0.05 3.27 -25.33
C ARG A 372 -0.08 2.36 -24.11
N PHE A 373 -0.96 1.36 -24.17
CA PHE A 373 -1.08 0.34 -23.13
C PHE A 373 0.19 -0.50 -22.99
N GLU A 374 0.83 -0.90 -24.08
CA GLU A 374 2.15 -1.58 -24.06
C GLU A 374 3.19 -0.73 -23.33
N ARG A 375 3.31 0.55 -23.71
CA ARG A 375 4.24 1.47 -23.05
C ARG A 375 3.93 1.65 -21.57
N LEU A 376 2.65 1.78 -21.21
CA LEU A 376 2.24 1.90 -19.81
C LEU A 376 2.57 0.65 -19.02
N ARG A 377 2.36 -0.54 -19.60
CA ARG A 377 2.73 -1.81 -18.98
C ARG A 377 4.23 -1.87 -18.70
N ASP A 378 5.05 -1.50 -19.68
CA ASP A 378 6.50 -1.45 -19.50
C ASP A 378 6.90 -0.44 -18.42
N ASN A 379 6.30 0.75 -18.40
CA ASN A 379 6.53 1.75 -17.37
C ASN A 379 6.16 1.22 -15.97
N ILE A 380 5.00 0.60 -15.81
CA ILE A 380 4.58 0.00 -14.53
C ILE A 380 5.58 -1.05 -14.09
N LYS A 381 6.00 -1.93 -15.00
CA LYS A 381 6.94 -3.00 -14.69
C LYS A 381 8.32 -2.47 -14.32
N PHE A 382 8.92 -1.65 -15.17
CA PHE A 382 10.31 -1.24 -15.03
C PHE A 382 10.53 -0.07 -14.08
N LEU A 383 9.56 0.85 -13.95
CA LEU A 383 9.70 2.03 -13.10
C LEU A 383 9.06 1.85 -11.73
N VAL A 384 7.88 1.19 -11.65
CA VAL A 384 7.11 1.11 -10.41
C VAL A 384 7.40 -0.20 -9.68
N LEU A 385 7.16 -1.34 -10.32
CA LEU A 385 7.33 -2.66 -9.68
C LEU A 385 8.78 -2.92 -9.29
N ASN A 386 9.73 -2.72 -10.20
CA ASN A 386 11.15 -2.87 -9.88
C ASN A 386 11.61 -1.95 -8.74
N TYR A 387 11.15 -0.69 -8.72
CA TYR A 387 11.48 0.22 -7.63
C TYR A 387 10.89 -0.26 -6.30
N VAL A 388 9.63 -0.69 -6.28
CA VAL A 388 8.97 -1.20 -5.08
C VAL A 388 9.70 -2.46 -4.57
N ASP A 389 10.11 -3.35 -5.47
CA ASP A 389 10.89 -4.54 -5.12
C ASP A 389 12.24 -4.18 -4.50
N GLU A 390 12.96 -3.22 -5.08
CA GLU A 390 14.22 -2.70 -4.54
C GLU A 390 14.02 -2.06 -3.16
N ALA A 391 12.97 -1.24 -2.99
CA ALA A 391 12.64 -0.61 -1.73
C ALA A 391 12.25 -1.62 -0.63
N ILE A 392 11.56 -2.72 -0.98
CA ILE A 392 11.28 -3.82 -0.06
C ILE A 392 12.60 -4.47 0.37
N GLY A 393 13.51 -4.73 -0.57
CA GLY A 393 14.84 -5.25 -0.28
C GLY A 393 15.66 -4.32 0.63
N GLU A 394 15.60 -3.01 0.40
CA GLU A 394 16.25 -2.01 1.26
C GLU A 394 15.67 -2.04 2.69
N ILE A 395 14.34 -2.16 2.84
CA ILE A 395 13.70 -2.30 4.16
C ILE A 395 14.17 -3.55 4.90
N ASP A 396 14.23 -4.70 4.23
CA ASP A 396 14.70 -5.94 4.84
C ASP A 396 16.20 -5.85 5.23
N GLY A 397 16.99 -5.14 4.43
CA GLY A 397 18.38 -4.79 4.73
C GLY A 397 18.51 -3.86 5.95
N LEU A 398 17.66 -2.84 6.04
CA LEU A 398 17.61 -1.90 7.17
C LEU A 398 17.16 -2.60 8.46
N HIS A 399 16.18 -3.51 8.38
CA HIS A 399 15.75 -4.35 9.49
C HIS A 399 16.92 -5.17 10.03
N THR A 400 17.61 -5.91 9.15
CA THR A 400 18.77 -6.73 9.52
C THR A 400 19.88 -5.90 10.14
N THR A 401 20.19 -4.74 9.54
CA THR A 401 21.22 -3.82 10.03
C THR A 401 20.88 -3.31 11.43
N TYR A 402 19.64 -2.89 11.65
CA TYR A 402 19.15 -2.46 12.96
C TYR A 402 19.30 -3.55 14.03
N PHE A 403 18.90 -4.80 13.73
CA PHE A 403 19.06 -5.91 14.66
C PHE A 403 20.53 -6.20 14.99
N ASN A 404 21.38 -6.28 13.97
CA ASN A 404 22.83 -6.51 14.16
C ASN A 404 23.46 -5.45 15.06
N ILE A 405 23.12 -4.17 14.85
CA ILE A 405 23.63 -3.06 15.66
C ILE A 405 23.10 -3.15 17.10
N THR A 406 21.82 -3.46 17.27
CA THR A 406 21.22 -3.61 18.61
C THR A 406 21.92 -4.71 19.39
N THR A 407 22.13 -5.88 18.78
CA THR A 407 22.88 -6.99 19.38
C THR A 407 24.33 -6.60 19.72
N GLN A 408 24.99 -5.79 18.88
CA GLN A 408 26.34 -5.28 19.16
C GLN A 408 26.35 -4.33 20.37
N LYS A 409 25.39 -3.40 20.47
CA LYS A 409 25.25 -2.49 21.61
C LYS A 409 24.99 -3.26 22.91
N ASP A 410 24.10 -4.25 22.88
CA ASP A 410 23.81 -5.12 24.04
C ASP A 410 25.04 -5.92 24.48
N SER A 411 25.81 -6.42 23.52
CA SER A 411 27.08 -7.11 23.80
C SER A 411 28.09 -6.17 24.45
N MET A 412 28.19 -4.91 24.00
CA MET A 412 29.09 -3.92 24.59
C MET A 412 28.64 -3.52 26.01
N ALA A 413 27.34 -3.31 26.21
CA ALA A 413 26.76 -3.00 27.52
C ALA A 413 27.01 -4.16 28.51
N THR A 414 26.82 -5.40 28.05
CA THR A 414 27.11 -6.60 28.83
C THR A 414 28.60 -6.69 29.16
N ALA A 415 29.49 -6.45 28.20
CA ALA A 415 30.93 -6.45 28.44
C ALA A 415 31.36 -5.38 29.48
N LYS A 416 30.78 -4.18 29.40
CA LYS A 416 30.97 -3.13 30.41
C LYS A 416 30.45 -3.56 31.78
N LEU A 417 29.26 -4.16 31.84
CA LEU A 417 28.68 -4.69 33.07
C LEU A 417 29.56 -5.78 33.70
N THR A 418 30.02 -6.75 32.89
CA THR A 418 30.93 -7.81 33.33
C THR A 418 32.27 -7.23 33.82
N SER A 419 32.81 -6.21 33.15
CA SER A 419 34.03 -5.52 33.58
C SER A 419 33.83 -4.84 34.94
N ASN A 420 32.73 -4.13 35.13
CA ASN A 420 32.37 -3.48 36.39
C ASN A 420 32.14 -4.51 37.51
N ALA A 421 31.44 -5.61 37.23
CA ALA A 421 31.24 -6.70 38.20
C ALA A 421 32.57 -7.36 38.60
N THR A 422 33.49 -7.54 37.64
CA THR A 422 34.84 -8.04 37.90
C THR A 422 35.63 -7.08 38.78
N LEU A 423 35.49 -5.77 38.55
CA LEU A 423 36.10 -4.74 39.39
C LEU A 423 35.54 -4.76 40.82
N LEU A 424 34.22 -4.89 40.97
CA LEU A 424 33.58 -5.01 42.28
C LEU A 424 34.03 -6.26 43.04
N SER A 425 34.15 -7.39 42.35
CA SER A 425 34.69 -8.63 42.92
C SER A 425 36.13 -8.46 43.39
N LYS A 426 36.99 -7.79 42.60
CA LYS A 426 38.37 -7.46 42.99
C LYS A 426 38.43 -6.57 44.24
N LEU A 427 37.54 -5.58 44.34
CA LEU A 427 37.40 -4.77 45.56
C LEU A 427 37.00 -5.64 46.75
N GLY A 428 36.04 -6.56 46.59
CA GLY A 428 35.63 -7.49 47.64
C GLY A 428 36.79 -8.32 48.19
N VAL A 429 37.63 -8.89 47.32
CA VAL A 429 38.83 -9.65 47.71
C VAL A 429 39.82 -8.79 48.50
N LEU A 430 39.89 -7.49 48.20
CA LEU A 430 40.80 -6.57 48.89
C LEU A 430 40.26 -6.14 50.27
N PHE A 431 38.98 -5.78 50.35
CA PHE A 431 38.41 -5.15 51.55
C PHE A 431 37.83 -6.14 52.56
N LEU A 432 37.38 -7.32 52.14
CA LEU A 432 36.74 -8.28 53.06
C LEU A 432 37.72 -8.80 54.15
N PRO A 433 38.99 -9.13 53.85
CA PRO A 433 39.97 -9.50 54.88
C PRO A 433 40.33 -8.33 55.80
N VAL A 434 40.37 -7.10 55.26
CA VAL A 434 40.64 -5.88 56.04
C VAL A 434 39.49 -5.61 57.01
N SER A 435 38.23 -5.76 56.57
CA SER A 435 37.06 -5.64 57.44
C SER A 435 37.05 -6.70 58.54
N LEU A 436 37.44 -7.94 58.22
CA LEU A 436 37.55 -9.02 59.22
C LEU A 436 38.66 -8.74 60.23
N MET A 437 39.82 -8.27 59.77
CA MET A 437 40.91 -7.85 60.64
C MET A 437 40.47 -6.68 61.55
N THR A 438 39.83 -5.66 60.98
CA THR A 438 39.32 -4.51 61.75
C THR A 438 38.30 -4.95 62.79
N SER A 439 37.41 -5.87 62.44
CA SER A 439 36.45 -6.49 63.37
C SER A 439 37.16 -7.26 64.49
N TYR A 440 38.18 -8.05 64.18
CA TYR A 440 38.96 -8.80 65.17
C TYR A 440 39.59 -7.89 66.24
N PHE A 441 40.19 -6.77 65.83
CA PHE A 441 40.73 -5.77 66.75
C PHE A 441 39.66 -4.96 67.49
N SER A 442 38.40 -5.03 67.06
CA SER A 442 37.26 -4.39 67.72
C SER A 442 36.56 -5.30 68.75
N VAL A 443 36.91 -6.59 68.84
CA VAL A 443 36.34 -7.51 69.83
C VAL A 443 36.96 -7.23 71.20
N GLN A 444 36.12 -6.88 72.18
CA GLN A 444 36.52 -6.67 73.57
C GLN A 444 36.45 -8.02 74.31
N ILE A 445 37.57 -8.73 74.35
CA ILE A 445 37.75 -9.92 75.18
C ILE A 445 38.56 -9.49 76.40
N GLU A 446 38.05 -9.75 77.62
CA GLU A 446 38.66 -9.33 78.89
C GLU A 446 40.13 -9.81 79.06
N GLU A 447 40.53 -10.91 78.40
CA GLU A 447 41.92 -11.42 78.41
C GLU A 447 42.88 -10.71 77.43
N LEU A 448 42.38 -9.86 76.53
CA LEU A 448 43.18 -9.14 75.53
C LEU A 448 43.19 -7.62 75.71
N GLU A 449 42.52 -7.10 76.73
CA GLU A 449 42.56 -5.69 77.10
C GLU A 449 43.98 -5.28 77.56
N GLY A 450 44.65 -4.45 76.76
CA GLY A 450 45.97 -3.89 77.06
C GLY A 450 47.15 -4.49 76.28
N VAL A 451 46.96 -5.57 75.51
CA VAL A 451 48.05 -6.21 74.73
C VAL A 451 48.25 -5.56 73.35
N TYR A 452 47.17 -5.07 72.73
CA TYR A 452 47.24 -4.48 71.39
C TYR A 452 47.46 -2.97 71.44
N THR A 453 48.55 -2.52 70.81
CA THR A 453 48.86 -1.10 70.64
C THR A 453 48.38 -0.59 69.26
N ALA A 454 48.21 0.74 69.12
CA ALA A 454 47.93 1.35 67.80
C ALA A 454 48.97 0.95 66.73
N LYS A 455 50.24 0.72 67.10
CA LYS A 455 51.28 0.25 66.18
C LYS A 455 51.00 -1.15 65.62
N THR A 456 50.54 -2.09 66.44
CA THR A 456 50.22 -3.46 66.01
C THR A 456 49.04 -3.50 65.04
N TYR A 457 48.04 -2.63 65.22
CA TYR A 457 46.93 -2.49 64.26
C TYR A 457 47.42 -2.05 62.88
N TRP A 458 48.21 -0.98 62.80
CA TRP A 458 48.71 -0.47 61.51
C TRP A 458 49.67 -1.45 60.81
N ILE A 459 50.47 -2.20 61.56
CA ILE A 459 51.35 -3.24 61.01
C ILE A 459 50.50 -4.41 60.46
N ALA A 460 49.53 -4.90 61.22
CA ALA A 460 48.64 -5.98 60.78
C ALA A 460 47.81 -5.57 59.56
N PHE A 461 47.32 -4.31 59.52
CA PHE A 461 46.65 -3.73 58.36
C PHE A 461 47.55 -3.74 57.12
N ALA A 462 48.81 -3.29 57.25
CA ALA A 462 49.76 -3.28 56.14
C ALA A 462 50.06 -4.70 55.62
N VAL A 463 50.26 -5.67 56.50
CA VAL A 463 50.50 -7.07 56.12
C VAL A 463 49.29 -7.66 55.38
N VAL A 464 48.08 -7.49 55.92
CA VAL A 464 46.85 -8.01 55.30
C VAL A 464 46.59 -7.34 53.95
N MET A 465 46.77 -6.02 53.83
CA MET A 465 46.63 -5.30 52.57
C MET A 465 47.62 -5.78 51.50
N VAL A 466 48.90 -5.95 51.85
CA VAL A 466 49.92 -6.45 50.91
C VAL A 466 49.62 -7.89 50.50
N LEU A 467 49.20 -8.76 51.44
CA LEU A 467 48.86 -10.15 51.14
C LEU A 467 47.64 -10.25 50.21
N SER A 468 46.60 -9.44 50.46
CA SER A 468 45.41 -9.36 49.59
C SER A 468 45.77 -8.83 48.19
N PHE A 469 46.66 -7.84 48.10
CA PHE A 469 47.13 -7.34 46.80
C PHE A 469 47.91 -8.40 46.01
N PHE A 470 48.79 -9.15 46.68
CA PHE A 470 49.50 -10.28 46.08
C PHE A 470 48.54 -11.39 45.65
N ALA A 471 47.53 -11.70 46.45
CA ALA A 471 46.51 -12.68 46.09
C ALA A 471 45.77 -12.25 44.80
N ILE A 472 45.33 -10.99 44.70
CA ILE A 472 44.68 -10.47 43.48
C ILE A 472 45.61 -10.58 42.27
N PHE A 473 46.89 -10.23 42.42
CA PHE A 473 47.85 -10.32 41.32
C PHE A 473 48.07 -11.77 40.85
N MET A 474 48.24 -12.70 41.79
CA MET A 474 48.43 -14.12 41.48
C MET A 474 47.17 -14.73 40.85
N PHE A 475 45.99 -14.51 41.44
CA PHE A 475 44.73 -14.99 40.87
C PHE A 475 44.45 -14.37 39.50
N SER A 476 44.74 -13.09 39.29
CA SER A 476 44.57 -12.44 37.98
C SER A 476 45.51 -13.04 36.93
N ARG A 477 46.76 -13.38 37.28
CA ARG A 477 47.69 -14.05 36.35
C ARG A 477 47.28 -15.49 36.05
N VAL A 478 46.83 -16.23 37.05
CA VAL A 478 46.37 -17.61 36.89
C VAL A 478 45.12 -17.65 36.01
N LEU A 479 44.17 -16.74 36.19
CA LEU A 479 42.95 -16.67 35.39
C LEU A 479 43.24 -16.36 33.91
N VAL A 480 44.13 -15.39 33.64
CA VAL A 480 44.58 -15.07 32.28
C VAL A 480 45.36 -16.23 31.65
N GLY A 481 46.23 -16.87 32.43
CA GLY A 481 46.97 -18.06 32.00
C GLY A 481 46.05 -19.23 31.63
N ALA A 482 45.05 -19.52 32.46
CA ALA A 482 44.05 -20.55 32.21
C ALA A 482 43.19 -20.21 30.97
N GLY A 483 42.74 -18.96 30.83
CA GLY A 483 41.97 -18.52 29.68
C GLY A 483 42.72 -18.66 28.35
N THR A 484 44.00 -18.28 28.31
CA THR A 484 44.83 -18.42 27.10
C THR A 484 45.19 -19.86 26.76
N ALA A 485 45.24 -20.76 27.76
CA ALA A 485 45.45 -22.19 27.55
C ALA A 485 44.19 -22.88 26.99
N VAL A 486 43.00 -22.51 27.49
CA VAL A 486 41.71 -23.00 26.98
C VAL A 486 41.46 -22.50 25.56
N ALA A 487 41.68 -21.21 25.28
CA ALA A 487 41.54 -20.65 23.93
C ALA A 487 42.45 -21.35 22.91
N ARG A 488 43.70 -21.67 23.29
CA ARG A 488 44.62 -22.46 22.46
C ARG A 488 44.14 -23.89 22.21
N ARG A 489 43.53 -24.55 23.21
CA ARG A 489 42.95 -25.88 23.03
C ARG A 489 41.74 -25.85 22.11
N VAL A 490 40.85 -24.86 22.26
CA VAL A 490 39.67 -24.70 21.39
C VAL A 490 40.08 -24.42 19.94
N ASN A 491 41.01 -23.50 19.69
CA ASN A 491 41.52 -23.25 18.32
C ASN A 491 42.20 -24.47 17.71
N LYS A 492 42.89 -25.29 18.52
CA LYS A 492 43.51 -26.54 18.05
C LYS A 492 42.47 -27.60 17.67
N VAL A 493 41.34 -27.65 18.38
CA VAL A 493 40.21 -28.54 18.07
C VAL A 493 39.44 -28.05 16.84
N VAL A 494 39.14 -26.75 16.74
CA VAL A 494 38.49 -26.16 15.55
C VAL A 494 39.36 -26.32 14.29
N GLY A 495 40.68 -26.15 14.41
CA GLY A 495 41.60 -26.42 13.31
C GLY A 495 41.69 -27.89 12.89
N HIS A 496 41.39 -28.84 13.78
CA HIS A 496 41.28 -30.26 13.43
C HIS A 496 39.96 -30.59 12.72
N VAL A 497 38.87 -29.90 13.07
CA VAL A 497 37.55 -30.08 12.42
C VAL A 497 37.52 -29.43 11.03
N GLY A 498 38.19 -28.29 10.84
CA GLY A 498 38.32 -27.63 9.53
C GLY A 498 39.30 -28.29 8.55
N ALA A 499 40.07 -29.30 8.99
CA ALA A 499 40.96 -30.08 8.12
C ALA A 499 40.35 -31.43 7.68
N HIS A 500 39.12 -31.72 8.10
CA HIS A 500 38.35 -32.92 7.75
C HIS A 500 37.03 -32.61 7.00
N LEU A 501 36.84 -31.36 6.58
CA LEU A 501 35.96 -30.91 5.50
C LEU A 501 36.85 -30.49 4.33
#